data_AF-A0ABD1GHJ0-F1
#
_entry.id   AF-A0ABD1GHJ0-F1
#
_cell.length_a   1.000
_cell.length_b   1.000
_cell.length_c   1.000
_cell.angle_alpha   90.00
_cell.angle_beta   90.00
_cell.angle_gamma   90.00
#
_symmetry.space_group_name_H-M   'P 1'
#
loop_
_entity.id
_entity.type
_entity.pdbx_description
1 polymer ?
#
loop_
_entity_poly.entity_id
_entity_poly.type
_entity_poly.pdbx_seq_one_letter_code
_entity_poly.pdbx_strand_id
1 'polypeptide(L)'
;MSCVDGGPCGACKFLRRKCVKGCVFAPYFDSDQGAAHFAAVHRVFGASNASKLLLRIPPQCRLDAVVTLCYEALARVRDPVYGCVAHIFSLQQQVVNLQAELAHTQARISTLQRNPSPALPVLSSVVETSPSSLEMVSFCGSVDQEVEDDGDLQSLTREYVSRYFPGVRFMPPTPH
;
A
#
# COMPACT_ATOMS: atom_id res chain seq x y z
N MET A 1 -23.89 -2.11 -17.33
CA MET A 1 -23.04 -2.69 -18.39
C MET A 1 -23.04 -4.20 -18.28
N SER A 2 -23.42 -4.86 -19.37
CA SER A 2 -23.59 -6.30 -19.57
C SER A 2 -22.29 -6.99 -19.97
N CYS A 3 -22.20 -8.31 -19.79
CA CYS A 3 -21.16 -9.17 -20.33
C CYS A 3 -20.89 -8.84 -21.82
N VAL A 4 -19.72 -8.28 -22.13
CA VAL A 4 -19.36 -7.86 -23.50
C VAL A 4 -18.68 -8.97 -24.32
N ASP A 5 -18.43 -10.13 -23.73
CA ASP A 5 -17.92 -11.27 -24.49
C ASP A 5 -18.77 -12.51 -24.19
N GLY A 6 -19.12 -13.27 -25.22
CA GLY A 6 -20.12 -14.35 -25.18
C GLY A 6 -19.77 -15.56 -24.30
N GLY A 7 -18.73 -15.45 -23.47
CA GLY A 7 -18.24 -16.46 -22.55
C GLY A 7 -18.67 -16.27 -21.08
N PRO A 8 -18.41 -17.26 -20.21
CA PRO A 8 -18.66 -17.13 -18.79
C PRO A 8 -17.66 -16.17 -18.13
N CYS A 9 -18.12 -15.38 -17.15
CA CYS A 9 -17.21 -14.60 -16.29
C CYS A 9 -16.23 -15.50 -15.53
N GLY A 10 -15.13 -14.95 -15.02
CA GLY A 10 -14.07 -15.71 -14.33
C GLY A 10 -14.59 -16.59 -13.19
N ALA A 11 -15.55 -16.08 -12.42
CA ALA A 11 -16.21 -16.84 -11.36
C ALA A 11 -17.00 -18.05 -11.90
N CYS A 12 -17.80 -17.86 -12.94
CA CYS A 12 -18.59 -18.94 -13.53
C CYS A 12 -17.72 -19.95 -14.28
N LYS A 13 -16.63 -19.49 -14.90
CA LYS A 13 -15.59 -20.33 -15.51
C LYS A 13 -14.95 -21.23 -14.46
N PHE A 14 -14.53 -20.67 -13.31
CA PHE A 14 -14.00 -21.43 -12.18
C PHE A 14 -15.01 -22.44 -11.62
N LEU A 15 -16.26 -22.01 -11.41
CA LEU A 15 -17.34 -22.85 -10.88
C LEU A 15 -17.89 -23.86 -11.89
N ARG A 16 -17.43 -23.85 -13.16
CA ARG A 16 -17.89 -24.72 -14.26
C ARG A 16 -19.41 -24.69 -14.44
N ARG A 17 -20.03 -23.51 -14.33
CA ARG A 17 -21.48 -23.31 -14.48
C ARG A 17 -21.81 -22.26 -15.53
N LYS A 18 -23.04 -22.28 -16.06
CA LYS A 18 -23.52 -21.27 -17.00
C LYS A 18 -23.55 -19.88 -16.36
N CYS A 19 -22.97 -18.89 -17.03
CA CYS A 19 -23.11 -17.48 -16.65
C CYS A 19 -24.42 -16.93 -17.19
N VAL A 20 -25.28 -16.44 -16.31
CA VAL A 20 -26.62 -15.91 -16.65
C VAL A 20 -26.62 -14.39 -16.59
N LYS A 21 -27.59 -13.77 -17.29
CA LYS A 21 -27.84 -12.32 -17.17
C LYS A 21 -28.13 -11.98 -15.71
N GLY A 22 -27.46 -10.95 -15.18
CA GLY A 22 -27.55 -10.56 -13.77
C GLY A 22 -26.64 -11.34 -12.81
N CYS A 23 -25.67 -12.12 -13.31
CA CYS A 23 -24.66 -12.74 -12.47
C CYS A 23 -23.93 -11.69 -11.61
N VAL A 24 -24.01 -11.82 -10.28
CA VAL A 24 -23.39 -10.86 -9.33
C VAL A 24 -21.87 -10.75 -9.48
N PHE A 25 -21.21 -11.80 -9.99
CA PHE A 25 -19.76 -11.82 -10.16
C PHE A 25 -19.29 -11.30 -11.52
N ALA A 26 -20.17 -11.29 -12.53
CA ALA A 26 -19.78 -10.95 -13.90
C ALA A 26 -19.18 -9.54 -14.06
N PRO A 27 -19.63 -8.51 -13.34
CA PRO A 27 -19.03 -7.18 -13.44
C PRO A 27 -17.60 -7.08 -12.88
N TYR A 28 -17.16 -8.05 -12.06
CA TYR A 28 -15.94 -7.91 -11.26
C TYR A 28 -14.88 -8.98 -11.53
N PHE A 29 -15.26 -10.11 -12.13
CA PHE A 29 -14.34 -11.20 -12.46
C PHE A 29 -14.37 -11.45 -13.97
N ASP A 30 -13.39 -10.90 -14.68
CA ASP A 30 -13.17 -11.11 -16.11
C ASP A 30 -12.79 -12.57 -16.43
N SER A 31 -12.82 -12.94 -17.71
CA SER A 31 -12.65 -14.34 -18.14
C SER A 31 -11.19 -14.83 -18.10
N ASP A 32 -10.22 -13.91 -18.11
CA ASP A 32 -8.78 -14.22 -18.09
C ASP A 32 -8.26 -14.33 -16.64
N GLN A 33 -8.03 -13.20 -15.97
CA GLN A 33 -7.46 -13.17 -14.61
C GLN A 33 -8.49 -13.45 -13.52
N GLY A 34 -9.75 -13.15 -13.78
CA GLY A 34 -10.83 -13.28 -12.80
C GLY A 34 -11.08 -14.71 -12.32
N ALA A 35 -10.72 -15.74 -13.10
CA ALA A 35 -10.83 -17.13 -12.64
C ALA A 35 -9.83 -17.46 -11.51
N ALA A 36 -8.59 -16.96 -11.62
CA ALA A 36 -7.56 -17.16 -10.61
C ALA A 36 -7.87 -16.39 -9.32
N HIS A 37 -8.29 -15.12 -9.44
CA HIS A 37 -8.73 -14.33 -8.28
C HIS A 37 -9.96 -14.94 -7.60
N PHE A 38 -10.94 -15.39 -8.37
CA PHE A 38 -12.13 -16.03 -7.81
C PHE A 38 -11.81 -17.35 -7.10
N ALA A 39 -10.79 -18.10 -7.53
CA ALA A 39 -10.36 -19.32 -6.84
C ALA A 39 -9.94 -19.04 -5.39
N ALA A 40 -9.19 -17.96 -5.15
CA ALA A 40 -8.80 -17.55 -3.81
C ALA A 40 -10.03 -17.14 -2.98
N VAL A 41 -10.89 -16.27 -3.54
CA VAL A 41 -12.13 -15.82 -2.88
C VAL A 41 -13.03 -17.00 -2.53
N HIS A 42 -13.17 -17.96 -3.44
CA HIS A 42 -13.95 -19.17 -3.22
C HIS A 42 -13.35 -20.04 -2.10
N ARG A 43 -12.03 -20.18 -2.04
CA ARG A 43 -11.36 -20.97 -1.00
C ARG A 43 -11.53 -20.37 0.40
N VAL A 44 -11.50 -19.05 0.53
CA VAL A 44 -11.49 -18.37 1.84
C VAL A 44 -12.90 -18.00 2.31
N PHE A 45 -13.71 -17.42 1.43
CA PHE A 45 -15.04 -16.95 1.76
C PHE A 45 -16.13 -17.93 1.29
N GLY A 46 -15.90 -18.61 0.17
CA GLY A 46 -16.92 -19.41 -0.51
C GLY A 46 -17.82 -18.56 -1.42
N ALA A 47 -18.26 -19.14 -2.54
CA ALA A 47 -19.07 -18.41 -3.52
C ALA A 47 -20.38 -17.86 -2.93
N SER A 48 -21.07 -18.64 -2.09
CA SER A 48 -22.34 -18.23 -1.49
C SER A 48 -22.19 -17.06 -0.52
N ASN A 49 -21.14 -17.05 0.30
CA ASN A 49 -20.91 -15.96 1.25
C ASN A 49 -20.42 -14.71 0.52
N ALA A 50 -19.50 -14.86 -0.44
CA ALA A 50 -19.06 -13.74 -1.27
C ALA A 50 -20.25 -13.09 -2.01
N SER A 51 -21.15 -13.89 -2.60
CA SER A 51 -22.38 -13.39 -3.23
C SER A 51 -23.26 -12.61 -2.24
N LYS A 52 -23.55 -13.19 -1.06
CA LYS A 52 -24.37 -12.53 -0.03
C LYS A 52 -23.74 -11.23 0.45
N LEU A 53 -22.42 -11.20 0.63
CA LEU A 53 -21.70 -10.01 1.05
C LEU A 53 -21.81 -8.90 0.00
N LEU A 54 -21.52 -9.20 -1.27
CA LEU A 54 -21.62 -8.22 -2.36
C LEU A 54 -23.04 -7.67 -2.52
N LEU A 55 -24.06 -8.51 -2.37
CA LEU A 55 -25.46 -8.06 -2.48
C LEU A 55 -25.89 -7.11 -1.35
N ARG A 56 -25.25 -7.18 -0.18
CA ARG A 56 -25.50 -6.25 0.95
C ARG A 56 -24.79 -4.90 0.80
N ILE A 57 -23.79 -4.84 -0.07
CA ILE A 57 -23.00 -3.63 -0.31
C ILE A 57 -23.68 -2.79 -1.42
N PRO A 58 -23.77 -1.45 -1.25
CA PRO A 58 -24.28 -0.56 -2.30
C PRO A 58 -23.52 -0.75 -3.63
N PRO A 59 -24.21 -0.76 -4.78
CA PRO A 59 -23.59 -1.09 -6.07
C PRO A 59 -22.31 -0.32 -6.40
N GLN A 60 -22.24 0.95 -6.02
CA GLN A 60 -21.10 1.84 -6.25
C GLN A 60 -19.84 1.43 -5.48
N CYS A 61 -19.97 0.77 -4.33
CA CYS A 61 -18.84 0.33 -3.50
C CYS A 61 -18.44 -1.13 -3.75
N ARG A 62 -19.16 -1.86 -4.61
CA ARG A 62 -18.93 -3.30 -4.80
C ARG A 62 -17.61 -3.60 -5.48
N LEU A 63 -17.12 -2.71 -6.34
CA LEU A 63 -15.83 -2.89 -6.99
C LEU A 63 -14.71 -2.92 -5.94
N ASP A 64 -14.67 -1.91 -5.06
CA ASP A 64 -13.71 -1.83 -3.96
C ASP A 64 -13.83 -3.03 -3.02
N ALA A 65 -15.06 -3.42 -2.69
CA ALA A 65 -15.29 -4.61 -1.87
C ALA A 65 -14.73 -5.89 -2.52
N VAL A 66 -14.85 -6.06 -3.84
CA VAL A 66 -14.24 -7.21 -4.54
C VAL A 66 -12.72 -7.13 -4.50
N VAL A 67 -12.13 -5.95 -4.68
CA VAL A 67 -10.68 -5.76 -4.58
C VAL A 67 -10.18 -6.17 -3.19
N THR A 68 -10.85 -5.72 -2.12
CA THR A 68 -10.52 -6.10 -0.74
C THR A 68 -10.68 -7.60 -0.52
N LEU A 69 -11.79 -8.21 -0.97
CA LEU A 69 -12.00 -9.66 -0.86
C LEU A 69 -10.91 -10.47 -1.56
N CYS A 70 -10.50 -10.04 -2.76
CA CYS A 70 -9.42 -10.67 -3.50
C CYS A 70 -8.10 -10.55 -2.72
N TYR A 71 -7.77 -9.36 -2.21
CA TYR A 71 -6.56 -9.14 -1.42
C TYR A 71 -6.53 -10.02 -0.16
N GLU A 72 -7.59 -10.00 0.64
CA GLU A 72 -7.69 -10.78 1.88
C GLU A 72 -7.63 -12.28 1.60
N ALA A 73 -8.33 -12.74 0.57
CA ALA A 73 -8.30 -14.14 0.18
C ALA A 73 -6.90 -14.57 -0.26
N LEU A 74 -6.23 -13.79 -1.10
CA LEU A 74 -4.86 -14.08 -1.55
C LEU A 74 -3.87 -14.06 -0.38
N ALA A 75 -4.03 -13.14 0.57
CA ALA A 75 -3.22 -13.12 1.77
C ALA A 75 -3.44 -14.37 2.62
N ARG A 76 -4.69 -14.80 2.83
CA ARG A 76 -5.02 -16.02 3.59
C ARG A 76 -4.60 -17.31 2.89
N VAL A 77 -4.57 -17.33 1.56
CA VAL A 77 -4.01 -18.45 0.78
C VAL A 77 -2.50 -18.57 0.98
N ARG A 78 -1.78 -17.44 1.02
CA ARG A 78 -0.33 -17.40 1.26
C ARG A 78 0.05 -17.67 2.71
N ASP A 79 -0.69 -17.10 3.65
CA ASP A 79 -0.55 -17.31 5.09
C ASP A 79 -1.88 -17.82 5.68
N PRO A 80 -2.05 -19.14 5.83
CA PRO A 80 -3.27 -19.74 6.36
C PRO A 80 -3.55 -19.42 7.83
N VAL A 81 -2.54 -18.96 8.59
CA VAL A 81 -2.66 -18.69 10.02
C VAL A 81 -3.10 -17.24 10.24
N TYR A 82 -2.36 -16.28 9.67
CA TYR A 82 -2.56 -14.86 9.93
C TYR A 82 -3.11 -14.08 8.73
N GLY A 83 -2.92 -14.56 7.50
CA GLY A 83 -3.42 -13.89 6.29
C GLY A 83 -2.96 -12.43 6.20
N CYS A 84 -3.89 -11.51 5.91
CA CYS A 84 -3.57 -10.08 5.82
C CYS A 84 -3.15 -9.47 7.17
N VAL A 85 -3.46 -10.11 8.30
CA VAL A 85 -3.08 -9.62 9.63
C VAL A 85 -1.57 -9.63 9.83
N ALA A 86 -0.84 -10.59 9.22
CA ALA A 86 0.62 -10.58 9.23
C ALA A 86 1.20 -9.33 8.57
N HIS A 87 0.58 -8.84 7.49
CA HIS A 87 0.99 -7.61 6.84
C HIS A 87 0.73 -6.39 7.73
N ILE A 88 -0.41 -6.36 8.43
CA ILE A 88 -0.71 -5.29 9.39
C ILE A 88 0.38 -5.25 10.47
N PHE A 89 0.72 -6.38 11.09
CA PHE A 89 1.78 -6.45 12.09
C PHE A 89 3.15 -6.06 11.54
N SER A 90 3.51 -6.50 10.33
CA SER A 90 4.77 -6.11 9.70
C SER A 90 4.85 -4.60 9.49
N LEU A 91 3.79 -3.97 9.01
CA LEU A 91 3.73 -2.52 8.83
C LEU A 91 3.79 -1.78 10.17
N GLN A 92 3.10 -2.27 11.20
CA GLN A 92 3.19 -1.71 12.55
C GLN A 92 4.62 -1.75 13.10
N GLN A 93 5.32 -2.88 12.94
CA GLN A 93 6.70 -3.00 13.36
C GLN A 93 7.63 -2.06 12.57
N GLN A 94 7.40 -1.90 11.26
CA GLN A 94 8.17 -0.96 10.43
C GLN A 94 7.98 0.48 10.91
N VAL A 95 6.75 0.90 11.23
CA VAL A 95 6.49 2.23 11.80
C VAL A 95 7.27 2.44 13.09
N VAL A 96 7.25 1.47 14.01
CA VAL A 96 7.98 1.55 15.29
C VAL A 96 9.49 1.64 15.05
N ASN A 97 10.04 0.82 14.14
CA ASN A 97 11.46 0.82 13.84
C ASN A 97 11.91 2.16 13.22
N LEU A 98 11.15 2.68 12.26
CA LEU A 98 11.45 3.97 11.63
C LEU A 98 11.34 5.13 12.62
N GLN A 99 10.37 5.09 13.54
CA GLN A 99 10.28 6.08 14.62
C GLN A 99 11.49 6.04 15.56
N ALA A 100 11.97 4.85 15.89
CA ALA A 100 13.18 4.69 16.71
C ALA A 100 14.43 5.20 15.98
N GLU A 101 14.56 4.93 14.68
CA GLU A 101 15.66 5.41 13.85
C GLU A 101 15.67 6.95 13.72
N LEU A 102 14.49 7.55 13.54
CA LEU A 102 14.33 9.00 13.55
C LEU A 102 14.74 9.59 14.90
N ALA A 103 14.25 9.03 16.01
CA ALA A 103 14.59 9.50 17.36
C ALA A 103 16.10 9.41 17.62
N HIS A 104 16.72 8.30 17.22
CA HIS A 104 18.17 8.11 17.33
C HIS A 104 18.95 9.14 16.52
N THR A 105 18.54 9.40 15.28
CA THR A 105 19.20 10.39 14.39
C THR A 105 19.04 11.82 14.92
N GLN A 106 17.84 12.18 15.37
CA GLN A 106 17.57 13.49 16.00
C GLN A 106 18.38 13.69 17.27
N ALA A 107 18.50 12.65 18.10
CA ALA A 107 19.36 12.68 19.29
C ALA A 107 20.82 12.94 18.89
N ARG A 108 21.36 12.22 17.89
CA ARG A 108 22.73 12.41 17.39
C ARG A 108 23.00 13.82 16.85
N ILE A 109 22.06 14.37 16.08
CA ILE A 109 22.16 15.76 15.57
C ILE A 109 22.21 16.74 16.74
N SER A 110 21.34 16.57 17.74
CA SER A 110 21.29 17.43 18.93
C SER A 110 22.60 17.38 19.73
N THR A 111 23.25 16.22 19.86
CA THR A 111 24.54 16.10 20.54
C THR A 111 25.65 16.83 19.79
N LEU A 112 25.68 16.72 18.45
CA LEU A 112 26.67 17.41 17.62
C LEU A 112 26.48 18.93 17.64
N GLN A 113 25.24 19.42 17.62
CA GLN A 113 24.93 20.85 17.70
C GLN A 113 25.28 21.47 19.05
N ARG A 114 25.18 20.70 20.15
CA ARG A 114 25.52 21.18 21.51
C ARG A 114 27.03 21.26 21.76
N ASN A 115 27.84 20.52 21.02
CA ASN A 115 29.30 20.60 21.04
C ASN A 115 29.82 21.18 19.70
N PRO A 116 29.81 22.51 19.50
CA PRO A 116 30.68 23.08 18.49
C PRO A 116 32.11 22.84 18.98
N SER A 117 32.82 21.88 18.39
CA SER A 117 34.25 21.70 18.66
C SER A 117 34.93 23.07 18.53
N PRO A 118 35.86 23.45 19.44
CA PRO A 118 36.69 24.62 19.19
C PRO A 118 37.40 24.38 17.85
N ALA A 119 37.34 25.38 16.98
CA ALA A 119 37.97 25.34 15.66
C ALA A 119 39.42 24.89 15.82
N LEU A 120 39.75 23.69 15.32
CA LEU A 120 41.13 23.30 15.15
C LEU A 120 41.73 24.15 14.02
N PRO A 121 42.93 24.71 14.19
CA PRO A 121 43.55 25.53 13.16
C PRO A 121 43.87 24.64 11.95
N VAL A 122 43.38 25.06 10.79
CA VAL A 122 43.81 24.56 9.49
C VAL A 122 45.31 24.81 9.37
N LEU A 123 46.10 23.76 9.16
CA LEU A 123 47.44 23.88 8.62
C LEU A 123 47.62 22.91 7.45
N SER A 124 47.74 23.52 6.27
CA SER A 124 48.10 22.93 4.99
C SER A 124 49.46 22.24 5.04
N SER A 125 49.63 21.12 4.31
CA SER A 125 50.60 20.97 3.21
C SER A 125 50.99 19.50 2.92
N VAL A 126 50.78 19.07 1.66
CA VAL A 126 51.51 18.08 0.79
C VAL A 126 51.83 16.67 1.33
N VAL A 127 51.78 15.55 0.59
CA VAL A 127 51.81 15.22 -0.86
C VAL A 127 51.28 13.77 -1.06
N GLU A 128 50.68 13.52 -2.24
CA GLU A 128 50.72 12.31 -3.09
C GLU A 128 50.45 10.92 -2.48
N THR A 129 49.41 10.20 -2.94
CA THR A 129 49.39 9.59 -4.27
C THR A 129 47.95 9.26 -4.73
N SER A 130 47.65 9.60 -5.98
CA SER A 130 46.43 9.28 -6.76
C SER A 130 46.51 7.85 -7.36
N PRO A 131 45.49 7.27 -8.04
CA PRO A 131 44.46 7.97 -8.84
C PRO A 131 42.99 7.46 -8.82
N SER A 132 42.10 8.42 -9.09
CA SER A 132 40.94 8.40 -10.03
C SER A 132 39.75 7.44 -9.83
N SER A 133 38.48 7.80 -10.10
CA SER A 133 37.81 8.99 -10.65
C SER A 133 36.27 8.77 -10.49
N LEU A 134 35.50 9.77 -10.01
CA LEU A 134 34.44 10.54 -10.73
C LEU A 134 33.25 9.67 -11.26
N GLU A 135 31.96 9.93 -11.07
CA GLU A 135 31.21 11.19 -10.98
C GLU A 135 29.87 11.02 -10.24
N MET A 136 29.44 12.12 -9.62
CA MET A 136 28.06 12.41 -9.24
C MET A 136 27.41 13.16 -10.41
N VAL A 137 26.34 12.62 -10.99
CA VAL A 137 25.49 13.38 -11.91
C VAL A 137 24.05 13.40 -11.44
N SER A 138 23.65 14.62 -11.11
CA SER A 138 22.32 15.20 -11.13
C SER A 138 21.38 14.60 -12.18
N PHE A 139 20.16 14.24 -11.77
CA PHE A 139 19.00 14.34 -12.65
C PHE A 139 17.78 14.84 -11.88
N CYS A 140 17.57 16.16 -11.94
CA CYS A 140 16.24 16.75 -11.83
C CYS A 140 15.71 16.94 -13.26
N GLY A 141 14.44 16.57 -13.48
CA GLY A 141 13.69 16.73 -14.73
C GLY A 141 12.44 15.85 -14.67
N SER A 142 11.40 16.31 -13.96
CA SER A 142 10.19 16.92 -14.55
C SER A 142 9.19 15.90 -15.11
N VAL A 143 8.17 15.60 -14.32
CA VAL A 143 6.83 15.24 -14.84
C VAL A 143 5.82 15.90 -13.91
N ASP A 144 5.45 17.13 -14.28
CA ASP A 144 4.17 17.70 -13.90
C ASP A 144 3.07 16.86 -14.56
N GLN A 145 2.27 16.18 -13.76
CA GLN A 145 0.89 15.86 -14.14
C GLN A 145 0.03 15.91 -12.89
N GLU A 146 -0.62 17.04 -12.72
CA GLU A 146 -1.65 17.30 -11.73
C GLU A 146 -2.73 16.21 -11.75
N VAL A 147 -2.99 15.59 -10.60
CA VAL A 147 -4.30 15.06 -10.24
C VAL A 147 -4.58 15.53 -8.82
N GLU A 148 -5.25 16.67 -8.74
CA GLU A 148 -5.85 17.18 -7.51
C GLU A 148 -6.98 16.26 -7.05
N ASP A 149 -6.75 15.51 -5.96
CA ASP A 149 -7.73 15.24 -4.88
C ASP A 149 -7.02 14.55 -3.69
N ASP A 150 -5.95 15.16 -3.16
CA ASP A 150 -5.16 14.62 -2.05
C ASP A 150 -5.82 14.89 -0.67
N GLY A 151 -6.75 15.85 -0.62
CA GLY A 151 -7.40 16.32 0.61
C GLY A 151 -8.32 15.27 1.25
N ASP A 152 -9.13 14.60 0.43
CA ASP A 152 -10.06 13.57 0.92
C ASP A 152 -9.31 12.31 1.39
N LEU A 153 -8.24 11.95 0.69
CA LEU A 153 -7.40 10.80 1.04
C LEU A 153 -6.61 11.05 2.34
N GLN A 154 -6.07 12.25 2.53
CA GLN A 154 -5.43 12.62 3.80
C GLN A 154 -6.42 12.64 4.97
N SER A 155 -7.66 13.07 4.74
CA SER A 155 -8.71 13.08 5.76
C SER A 155 -9.10 11.67 6.18
N LEU A 156 -9.33 10.77 5.21
CA LEU A 156 -9.62 9.35 5.46
C LEU A 156 -8.45 8.65 6.15
N THR A 157 -7.23 8.95 5.73
CA THR A 157 -6.01 8.42 6.35
C THR A 157 -5.88 8.89 7.79
N ARG A 158 -6.18 10.16 8.06
CA ARG A 158 -6.16 10.73 9.41
C ARG A 158 -7.23 10.12 10.30
N GLU A 159 -8.45 9.92 9.80
CA GLU A 159 -9.54 9.27 10.54
C GLU A 159 -9.19 7.82 10.87
N TYR A 160 -8.70 7.07 9.89
CA TYR A 160 -8.29 5.68 10.07
C TYR A 160 -7.17 5.56 11.11
N VAL A 161 -6.14 6.40 10.98
CA VAL A 161 -5.02 6.38 11.92
C VAL A 161 -5.45 6.82 13.32
N SER A 162 -6.32 7.82 13.46
CA SER A 162 -6.86 8.21 14.77
C SER A 162 -7.73 7.12 15.42
N ARG A 163 -8.46 6.34 14.61
CA ARG A 163 -9.37 5.28 15.11
C ARG A 163 -8.59 4.06 15.62
N TYR A 164 -7.47 3.74 14.99
CA TYR A 164 -6.71 2.51 15.28
C TYR A 164 -5.34 2.76 15.92
N PHE A 165 -4.86 4.01 15.98
CA PHE A 165 -3.53 4.38 16.47
C PHE A 165 -3.56 5.68 17.32
N PRO A 166 -4.20 5.66 18.51
CA PRO A 166 -4.40 6.86 19.35
C PRO A 166 -3.11 7.50 19.92
N GLY A 167 -1.93 6.92 19.66
CA GLY A 167 -0.62 7.47 20.03
C GLY A 167 0.10 8.23 18.91
N VAL A 168 -0.41 8.19 17.67
CA VAL A 168 0.24 8.82 16.50
C VAL A 168 -0.40 10.18 16.25
N ARG A 169 0.35 11.26 16.49
CA ARG A 169 -0.07 12.63 16.13
C ARG A 169 0.45 12.98 14.75
N PHE A 170 -0.44 13.26 13.80
CA PHE A 170 -0.05 13.88 12.54
C PHE A 170 0.43 15.29 12.81
N MET A 171 1.68 15.57 12.45
CA MET A 171 2.20 16.93 12.48
C MET A 171 1.60 17.70 11.30
N PRO A 172 0.97 18.86 11.53
CA PRO A 172 0.43 19.66 10.43
C PRO A 172 1.58 20.14 9.53
N PRO A 173 1.34 20.30 8.22
CA PRO A 173 2.33 20.86 7.31
C PRO A 173 2.71 22.26 7.81
N THR A 174 4.02 22.50 7.96
CA THR A 174 4.55 23.82 8.30
C THR A 174 4.19 24.80 7.17
N PRO A 175 3.60 25.96 7.48
CA PRO A 175 3.35 26.97 6.46
C PRO A 175 4.69 27.57 6.02
N HIS A 176 4.88 27.68 4.70
CA HIS A 176 5.98 28.43 4.09
C HIS A 176 5.82 29.93 4.28
#